data_AF-A0A367XPL7-F1
#
_entry.id   AF-A0A367XPL7-F1
#
_cell.length_a   1.000
_cell.length_b   1.000
_cell.length_c   1.000
_cell.angle_alpha   90.00
_cell.angle_beta   90.00
_cell.angle_gamma   90.00
#
_symmetry.space_group_name_H-M   'P 1'
#
loop_
_entity.id
_entity.type
_entity.pdbx_description
1 polymer ?
#
loop_
_entity_poly.entity_id
_entity_poly.type
_entity_poly.pdbx_seq_one_letter_code
_entity_poly.pdbx_strand_id
1 'polypeptide(L)'
;MDLYEITLTLLTASSMLFAIYFAEPAHIKNKHRDDLDVVHHRTKRITLLCVFLLMVIPSIVNGGGYFDNIKKLGILPGYTTTGSLQADLANIAKAIYFILVLYSSTLFQILIGDVAPFDMEDEPIIYALRDYVLAPVSEELIYRGMMVLIADGDAGLMAVCPYLFGIAHVHHGYQMYVIAREPWARVLATVVFQFAYTSVFGMVVLWFYVWSGRNLWCCVVLHVVCNLLGIPSFQVLGLRLRMVKVVYYVLIVVGIVHSYIYLKNM
;
A
#
# COMPACT_ATOMS: atom_id res chain seq x y z
N MET A 1 2.11 -10.43 -23.53
CA MET A 1 0.89 -9.78 -23.03
C MET A 1 -0.31 -10.13 -23.91
N ASP A 2 -1.16 -11.01 -23.40
CA ASP A 2 -2.49 -11.28 -23.93
C ASP A 2 -3.40 -10.05 -23.70
N LEU A 3 -4.17 -9.65 -24.71
CA LEU A 3 -5.11 -8.54 -24.60
C LEU A 3 -6.14 -8.76 -23.48
N TYR A 4 -6.52 -10.03 -23.23
CA TYR A 4 -7.41 -10.40 -22.15
C TYR A 4 -6.84 -10.03 -20.78
N GLU A 5 -5.60 -10.43 -20.49
CA GLU A 5 -4.93 -10.18 -19.21
C GLU A 5 -4.65 -8.69 -18.98
N ILE A 6 -4.27 -7.96 -20.04
CA ILE A 6 -4.10 -6.50 -19.99
C ILE A 6 -5.43 -5.85 -19.60
N THR A 7 -6.50 -6.19 -20.30
CA THR A 7 -7.83 -5.60 -20.09
C THR A 7 -8.32 -5.89 -18.67
N LEU A 8 -8.17 -7.14 -18.22
CA LEU A 8 -8.60 -7.54 -16.87
C LEU A 8 -7.76 -6.86 -15.78
N THR A 9 -6.45 -6.70 -15.98
CA THR A 9 -5.57 -5.97 -15.07
C THR A 9 -5.98 -4.51 -14.95
N LEU A 10 -6.26 -3.83 -16.06
CA LEU A 10 -6.69 -2.43 -16.07
C LEU A 10 -8.08 -2.23 -15.43
N LEU A 11 -9.02 -3.15 -15.68
CA LEU A 11 -10.33 -3.16 -15.04
C LEU A 11 -10.20 -3.36 -13.52
N THR A 12 -9.34 -4.30 -13.11
CA THR A 12 -9.09 -4.59 -11.69
C THR A 12 -8.46 -3.39 -10.99
N ALA A 13 -7.43 -2.77 -11.57
CA ALA A 13 -6.78 -1.58 -11.02
C ALA A 13 -7.76 -0.39 -10.89
N SER A 14 -8.59 -0.14 -11.90
CA SER A 14 -9.54 0.97 -11.89
C SER A 14 -10.78 0.72 -11.03
N SER A 15 -11.07 -0.54 -10.70
CA SER A 15 -12.27 -0.93 -9.95
C SER A 15 -12.38 -0.28 -8.56
N MET A 16 -11.25 -0.04 -7.89
CA MET A 16 -11.23 0.59 -6.56
C MET A 16 -11.66 2.05 -6.63
N LEU A 17 -11.12 2.82 -7.58
CA LEU A 17 -11.54 4.22 -7.81
C LEU A 17 -12.99 4.29 -8.23
N PHE A 18 -13.44 3.36 -9.08
CA PHE A 18 -14.84 3.24 -9.46
C PHE A 18 -15.73 2.97 -8.22
N ALA A 19 -15.32 2.05 -7.35
CA ALA A 19 -16.03 1.74 -6.11
C ALA A 19 -16.01 2.89 -5.08
N ILE A 20 -15.11 3.86 -5.21
CA ILE A 20 -15.10 5.05 -4.35
C ILE A 20 -16.02 6.14 -4.92
N TYR A 21 -15.88 6.47 -6.21
CA TYR A 21 -16.46 7.69 -6.79
C TYR A 21 -17.72 7.48 -7.61
N PHE A 22 -17.98 6.27 -8.13
CA PHE A 22 -19.14 6.04 -8.98
C PHE A 22 -20.44 6.14 -8.17
N ALA A 23 -21.42 6.91 -8.66
CA ALA A 23 -22.74 7.03 -8.04
C ALA A 23 -22.73 7.44 -6.54
N GLU A 24 -21.82 8.33 -6.13
CA GLU A 24 -21.84 8.89 -4.76
C GLU A 24 -23.19 9.58 -4.46
N PRO A 25 -23.87 9.23 -3.34
CA PRO A 25 -25.11 9.86 -2.92
C PRO A 25 -25.00 11.37 -2.73
N ALA A 26 -26.07 12.10 -3.04
CA ALA A 26 -26.09 13.57 -2.97
C ALA A 26 -25.72 14.13 -1.58
N HIS A 27 -26.04 13.42 -0.49
CA HIS A 27 -25.74 13.86 0.88
C HIS A 27 -24.25 13.76 1.26
N ILE A 28 -23.44 12.96 0.54
CA ILE A 28 -21.99 12.86 0.77
C ILE A 28 -21.15 13.49 -0.33
N LYS A 29 -21.78 13.84 -1.45
CA LYS A 29 -21.08 14.39 -2.62
C LYS A 29 -20.35 15.68 -2.26
N ASN A 30 -19.08 15.78 -2.63
CA ASN A 30 -18.18 16.90 -2.32
C ASN A 30 -17.88 17.13 -0.83
N LYS A 31 -18.34 16.26 0.08
CA LYS A 31 -17.89 16.30 1.47
C LYS A 31 -16.40 15.93 1.56
N HIS A 32 -15.78 16.35 2.66
CA HIS A 32 -14.39 15.98 2.95
C HIS A 32 -14.23 14.46 3.05
N ARG A 33 -13.06 13.93 2.67
CA ARG A 33 -12.77 12.49 2.72
C ARG A 33 -12.91 11.87 4.12
N ASP A 34 -12.74 12.70 5.15
CA ASP A 34 -12.82 12.31 6.56
C ASP A 34 -14.16 12.69 7.20
N ASP A 35 -15.19 13.02 6.40
CA ASP A 35 -16.57 13.04 6.92
C ASP A 35 -17.02 11.60 7.22
N LEU A 36 -17.66 11.39 8.37
CA LEU A 36 -18.06 10.05 8.83
C LEU A 36 -18.96 9.32 7.83
N ASP A 37 -19.92 10.01 7.20
CA ASP A 37 -20.81 9.40 6.22
C ASP A 37 -20.01 8.93 4.99
N VAL A 38 -19.03 9.73 4.57
CA VAL A 38 -18.11 9.40 3.46
C VAL A 38 -17.29 8.17 3.81
N VAL A 39 -16.72 8.12 5.03
CA VAL A 39 -15.90 6.99 5.49
C VAL A 39 -16.72 5.71 5.56
N HIS A 40 -17.91 5.74 6.16
CA HIS A 40 -18.80 4.58 6.21
C HIS A 40 -19.21 4.10 4.81
N HIS A 41 -19.58 5.03 3.93
CA HIS A 41 -19.99 4.71 2.57
C HIS A 41 -18.85 4.04 1.77
N ARG A 42 -17.66 4.66 1.75
CA ARG A 42 -16.51 4.15 1.01
C ARG A 42 -16.01 2.83 1.58
N THR A 43 -15.95 2.70 2.90
CA THR A 43 -15.59 1.44 3.58
C THR A 43 -16.52 0.31 3.14
N LYS A 44 -17.83 0.53 3.18
CA LYS A 44 -18.81 -0.49 2.74
C LYS A 44 -18.59 -0.89 1.28
N ARG A 45 -18.37 0.08 0.38
CA ARG A 45 -18.20 -0.20 -1.05
C ARG A 45 -16.90 -0.92 -1.36
N ILE A 46 -15.79 -0.55 -0.72
CA ILE A 46 -14.50 -1.23 -0.88
C ILE A 46 -14.59 -2.67 -0.36
N THR A 47 -15.23 -2.90 0.79
CA THR A 47 -15.43 -4.27 1.31
C THR A 47 -16.26 -5.11 0.35
N LEU A 48 -17.37 -4.59 -0.16
CA LEU A 48 -18.20 -5.29 -1.16
C LEU A 48 -17.43 -5.58 -2.45
N LEU A 49 -16.62 -4.62 -2.92
CA LEU A 49 -15.75 -4.82 -4.08
C LEU A 49 -14.75 -5.95 -3.83
N CYS A 50 -14.07 -5.96 -2.68
CA CYS A 50 -13.09 -7.00 -2.35
C CYS A 50 -13.73 -8.39 -2.34
N VAL A 51 -14.91 -8.53 -1.72
CA VAL A 51 -15.68 -9.79 -1.71
C VAL A 51 -16.06 -10.21 -3.13
N PHE A 52 -16.55 -9.28 -3.94
CA PHE A 52 -16.90 -9.54 -5.34
C PHE A 52 -15.69 -10.00 -6.16
N LEU A 53 -14.57 -9.27 -6.09
CA LEU A 53 -13.37 -9.60 -6.85
C LEU A 53 -12.73 -10.92 -6.38
N LEU A 54 -12.81 -11.24 -5.08
CA LEU A 54 -12.36 -12.54 -4.54
C LEU A 54 -13.14 -13.71 -5.13
N MET A 55 -14.42 -13.54 -5.47
CA MET A 55 -15.21 -14.56 -6.15
C MET A 55 -14.91 -14.60 -7.65
N VAL A 56 -14.76 -13.43 -8.28
CA VAL A 56 -14.67 -13.32 -9.74
C VAL A 56 -13.26 -13.60 -10.27
N ILE A 57 -12.23 -12.89 -9.79
CA ILE A 57 -10.88 -12.95 -10.37
C ILE A 57 -10.31 -14.38 -10.35
N PRO A 58 -10.32 -15.11 -9.22
CA PRO A 58 -9.81 -16.48 -9.18
C PRO A 58 -10.61 -17.47 -10.04
N SER A 59 -11.87 -17.14 -10.37
CA SER A 59 -12.74 -17.99 -11.21
C SER A 59 -12.51 -17.81 -12.71
N ILE A 60 -12.00 -16.65 -13.13
CA ILE A 60 -11.85 -16.31 -14.56
C ILE A 60 -10.40 -16.31 -15.03
N VAL A 61 -9.43 -16.20 -14.11
CA VAL A 61 -8.00 -16.22 -14.46
C VAL A 61 -7.57 -17.63 -14.88
N ASN A 62 -6.86 -17.71 -16.00
CA ASN A 62 -6.25 -18.94 -16.50
C ASN A 62 -5.09 -19.37 -15.57
N GLY A 63 -4.95 -20.66 -15.29
CA GLY A 63 -3.79 -21.17 -14.53
C GLY A 63 -4.09 -21.99 -13.27
N GLY A 64 -5.30 -22.52 -13.13
CA GLY A 64 -5.69 -23.47 -12.09
C GLY A 64 -7.20 -23.53 -11.88
N GLY A 65 -7.64 -24.39 -10.95
CA GLY A 65 -8.99 -24.29 -10.41
C GLY A 65 -9.13 -23.08 -9.47
N TYR A 66 -10.37 -22.69 -9.16
CA TYR A 66 -10.66 -21.57 -8.25
C TYR A 66 -9.85 -21.64 -6.94
N PHE A 67 -9.79 -22.81 -6.31
CA PHE A 67 -9.07 -22.98 -5.04
C PHE A 67 -7.55 -22.86 -5.19
N ASP A 68 -6.98 -23.24 -6.33
CA ASP A 68 -5.54 -23.07 -6.58
C ASP A 68 -5.20 -21.60 -6.78
N ASN A 69 -6.07 -20.89 -7.50
CA ASN A 69 -5.96 -19.45 -7.68
C ASN A 69 -6.13 -18.69 -6.35
N ILE A 70 -7.04 -19.12 -5.47
CA ILE A 70 -7.18 -18.55 -4.11
C ILE A 70 -5.91 -18.77 -3.27
N LYS A 71 -5.28 -19.95 -3.33
CA LYS A 71 -4.01 -20.20 -2.63
C LYS A 71 -2.90 -19.28 -3.14
N LYS A 72 -2.84 -19.07 -4.46
CA LYS A 72 -1.89 -18.15 -5.10
C LYS A 72 -2.07 -16.70 -4.64
N LEU A 73 -3.25 -16.28 -4.16
CA LEU A 73 -3.43 -14.92 -3.59
C LEU A 73 -2.64 -14.71 -2.30
N GLY A 74 -2.30 -15.76 -1.55
CA GLY A 74 -1.45 -15.62 -0.37
C GLY A 74 -2.14 -15.13 0.89
N ILE A 75 -3.46 -15.24 0.96
CA ILE A 75 -4.28 -14.69 2.05
C ILE A 75 -4.10 -15.48 3.35
N LEU A 76 -3.89 -16.80 3.26
CA LEU A 76 -3.78 -17.70 4.41
C LEU A 76 -2.33 -18.18 4.59
N PRO A 77 -1.60 -17.70 5.64
CA PRO A 77 -0.31 -18.25 6.00
C PRO A 77 -0.38 -19.77 6.23
N GLY A 78 0.62 -20.50 5.74
CA GLY A 78 0.68 -21.96 5.69
C GLY A 78 0.14 -22.57 4.40
N TYR A 79 -0.62 -21.80 3.60
CA TYR A 79 -1.20 -22.24 2.32
C TYR A 79 -0.72 -21.40 1.13
N THR A 80 0.28 -20.55 1.33
CA THR A 80 0.98 -19.83 0.26
C THR A 80 1.79 -20.83 -0.59
N THR A 81 2.54 -20.33 -1.57
CA THR A 81 3.43 -21.20 -2.39
C THR A 81 4.53 -21.87 -1.55
N THR A 82 4.82 -21.37 -0.34
CA THR A 82 5.78 -22.03 0.57
C THR A 82 5.22 -23.33 1.17
N GLY A 83 3.90 -23.46 1.29
CA GLY A 83 3.23 -24.59 1.94
C GLY A 83 3.60 -24.78 3.42
N SER A 84 4.18 -23.76 4.08
CA SER A 84 4.67 -23.88 5.45
C SER A 84 4.35 -22.63 6.27
N LEU A 85 3.58 -22.82 7.35
CA LEU A 85 3.22 -21.74 8.26
C LEU A 85 4.47 -21.12 8.89
N GLN A 86 5.47 -21.94 9.23
CA GLN A 86 6.72 -21.47 9.81
C GLN A 86 7.50 -20.59 8.82
N ALA A 87 7.57 -20.99 7.54
CA ALA A 87 8.23 -20.20 6.51
C ALA A 87 7.52 -18.86 6.28
N ASP A 88 6.18 -18.88 6.23
CA ASP A 88 5.37 -17.68 6.06
C ASP A 88 5.52 -16.70 7.22
N LEU A 89 5.49 -17.18 8.47
CA LEU A 89 5.72 -16.35 9.64
C LEU A 89 7.14 -15.77 9.65
N ALA A 90 8.15 -16.55 9.25
CA ALA A 90 9.52 -16.06 9.11
C ALA A 90 9.64 -14.98 8.02
N ASN A 91 8.93 -15.12 6.91
CA ASN A 91 8.91 -14.11 5.84
C ASN A 91 8.22 -12.81 6.30
N ILE A 92 7.13 -12.90 7.06
CA ILE A 92 6.47 -11.74 7.68
C ILE A 92 7.43 -11.06 8.65
N ALA A 93 8.13 -11.81 9.50
CA ALA A 93 9.12 -11.25 10.42
C ALA A 93 10.27 -10.54 9.69
N LYS A 94 10.73 -11.08 8.55
CA LYS A 94 11.72 -10.44 7.68
C LYS A 94 11.21 -9.15 7.02
N ALA A 95 9.94 -9.10 6.64
CA ALA A 95 9.30 -7.89 6.12
C ALA A 95 9.21 -6.80 7.20
N ILE A 96 8.79 -7.18 8.42
CA ILE A 96 8.77 -6.28 9.59
C ILE A 96 10.19 -5.77 9.90
N TYR A 97 11.18 -6.65 9.95
CA TYR A 97 12.58 -6.26 10.17
C TYR A 97 13.04 -5.25 9.12
N PHE A 98 12.82 -5.54 7.83
CA PHE A 98 13.20 -4.67 6.73
C PHE A 98 12.63 -3.26 6.89
N ILE A 99 11.31 -3.16 7.15
CA ILE A 99 10.65 -1.85 7.22
C ILE A 99 11.03 -1.07 8.46
N LEU A 100 11.25 -1.73 9.60
CA LEU A 100 11.73 -1.07 10.82
C LEU A 100 13.14 -0.50 10.66
N VAL A 101 14.03 -1.19 9.94
CA VAL A 101 15.37 -0.65 9.64
C VAL A 101 15.28 0.52 8.66
N LEU A 102 14.46 0.40 7.62
CA LEU A 102 14.24 1.47 6.65
C LEU A 102 13.69 2.74 7.33
N TYR A 103 12.80 2.58 8.31
CA TYR A 103 12.18 3.67 9.08
C TYR A 103 12.89 4.00 10.40
N SER A 104 14.10 3.50 10.63
CA SER A 104 14.83 3.67 11.88
C SER A 104 15.02 5.14 12.29
N SER A 105 15.16 6.06 11.31
CA SER A 105 15.23 7.50 11.57
C SER A 105 13.94 8.07 12.15
N THR A 106 12.78 7.68 11.62
CA THR A 106 11.47 8.11 12.12
C THR A 106 11.17 7.51 13.49
N LEU A 107 11.51 6.24 13.70
CA LEU A 107 11.41 5.59 15.01
C LEU A 107 12.28 6.29 16.05
N PHE A 108 13.48 6.74 15.66
CA PHE A 108 14.34 7.55 16.52
C PHE A 108 13.70 8.90 16.87
N GLN A 109 13.06 9.59 15.92
CA GLN A 109 12.32 10.84 16.20
C GLN A 109 11.17 10.65 17.17
N ILE A 110 10.43 9.54 17.06
CA ILE A 110 9.38 9.18 18.01
C ILE A 110 9.99 8.93 19.40
N LEU A 111 11.06 8.16 19.48
CA LEU A 111 11.71 7.78 20.74
C LEU A 111 12.21 8.98 21.54
N ILE A 112 12.71 10.01 20.86
CA ILE A 112 13.23 11.23 21.49
C ILE A 112 12.14 12.31 21.69
N GLY A 113 10.88 12.01 21.34
CA GLY A 113 9.74 12.92 21.53
C GLY A 113 9.70 14.10 20.56
N ASP A 114 10.38 14.02 19.41
CA ASP A 114 10.36 15.08 18.37
C ASP A 114 9.06 15.05 17.55
N VAL A 115 8.46 13.86 17.41
CA VAL A 115 7.22 13.61 16.69
C VAL A 115 6.33 12.69 17.51
N ALA A 116 5.06 13.05 17.67
CA ALA A 116 4.08 12.15 18.25
C ALA A 116 3.77 11.01 17.25
N PRO A 117 3.83 9.74 17.67
CA PRO A 117 3.58 8.61 16.77
C PRO A 117 2.10 8.52 16.33
N PHE A 118 1.19 9.14 17.07
CA PHE A 118 -0.24 9.04 16.89
C PHE A 118 -0.95 10.30 17.41
N ASP A 119 -1.66 11.02 16.56
CA ASP A 119 -2.72 11.97 16.99
C ASP A 119 -4.02 11.17 17.19
N MET A 120 -4.04 10.29 18.21
CA MET A 120 -5.22 9.46 18.54
C MET A 120 -6.12 10.10 19.59
N GLU A 121 -5.82 11.33 20.02
CA GLU A 121 -6.71 12.08 20.90
C GLU A 121 -7.95 12.49 20.10
N ASP A 122 -9.12 11.99 20.52
CA ASP A 122 -10.46 12.33 20.02
C ASP A 122 -10.87 11.88 18.60
N GLU A 123 -10.05 11.08 17.88
CA GLU A 123 -10.46 10.55 16.57
C GLU A 123 -11.36 9.29 16.66
N PRO A 124 -12.45 9.21 15.86
CA PRO A 124 -13.26 8.01 15.72
C PRO A 124 -12.43 6.77 15.30
N ILE A 125 -12.59 5.66 16.01
CA ILE A 125 -11.87 4.38 15.75
C ILE A 125 -11.95 3.89 14.30
N ILE A 126 -13.01 4.27 13.57
CA ILE A 126 -13.18 3.93 12.17
C ILE A 126 -12.08 4.51 11.27
N TYR A 127 -11.47 5.64 11.64
CA TYR A 127 -10.36 6.23 10.89
C TYR A 127 -9.10 5.36 11.02
N ALA A 128 -8.75 4.97 12.25
CA ALA A 128 -7.67 4.02 12.48
C ALA A 128 -7.90 2.67 11.79
N LEU A 129 -9.13 2.14 11.84
CA LEU A 129 -9.47 0.90 11.13
C LEU A 129 -9.35 1.07 9.61
N ARG A 130 -9.79 2.20 9.06
CA ARG A 130 -9.66 2.54 7.64
C ARG A 130 -8.19 2.59 7.23
N ASP A 131 -7.38 3.37 7.93
CA ASP A 131 -6.03 3.73 7.50
C ASP A 131 -5.00 2.63 7.76
N TYR A 132 -5.18 1.85 8.83
CA TYR A 132 -4.19 0.86 9.27
C TYR A 132 -4.62 -0.60 9.07
N VAL A 133 -5.86 -0.84 8.64
CA VAL A 133 -6.32 -2.22 8.37
C VAL A 133 -6.98 -2.30 7.00
N LEU A 134 -8.09 -1.61 6.80
CA LEU A 134 -8.92 -1.81 5.60
C LEU A 134 -8.23 -1.32 4.33
N ALA A 135 -7.65 -0.12 4.32
CA ALA A 135 -6.93 0.41 3.16
C ALA A 135 -5.73 -0.50 2.81
N PRO A 136 -4.79 -0.78 3.74
CA PRO A 136 -3.69 -1.71 3.45
C PRO A 136 -4.15 -3.07 2.94
N VAL A 137 -5.09 -3.74 3.63
CA VAL A 137 -5.53 -5.08 3.25
C VAL A 137 -6.23 -5.08 1.88
N SER A 138 -7.12 -4.13 1.62
CA SER A 138 -7.85 -4.06 0.35
C SER A 138 -6.94 -3.69 -0.82
N GLU A 139 -6.03 -2.74 -0.63
CA GLU A 139 -5.09 -2.32 -1.67
C GLU A 139 -4.06 -3.41 -1.98
N GLU A 140 -3.51 -4.08 -0.97
CA GLU A 140 -2.61 -5.22 -1.22
C GLU A 140 -3.36 -6.37 -1.90
N LEU A 141 -4.58 -6.68 -1.47
CA LEU A 141 -5.37 -7.75 -2.09
C LEU A 141 -5.63 -7.49 -3.58
N ILE A 142 -6.04 -6.27 -3.94
CA ILE A 142 -6.36 -5.92 -5.32
C ILE A 142 -5.08 -5.80 -6.17
N TYR A 143 -4.12 -4.98 -5.73
CA TYR A 143 -2.96 -4.63 -6.57
C TYR A 143 -1.85 -5.68 -6.55
N ARG A 144 -1.73 -6.50 -5.49
CA ARG A 144 -0.67 -7.52 -5.36
C ARG A 144 -1.26 -8.90 -5.44
N GLY A 145 -2.37 -9.19 -4.76
CA GLY A 145 -3.04 -10.48 -4.89
C GLY A 145 -3.58 -10.68 -6.31
N MET A 146 -4.60 -9.90 -6.67
CA MET A 146 -5.39 -10.14 -7.87
C MET A 146 -4.66 -9.76 -9.16
N MET A 147 -4.04 -8.59 -9.24
CA MET A 147 -3.34 -8.17 -10.45
C MET A 147 -2.12 -9.03 -10.77
N VAL A 148 -1.35 -9.47 -9.76
CA VAL A 148 -0.21 -10.39 -9.98
C VAL A 148 -0.70 -11.78 -10.33
N LEU A 149 -1.85 -12.22 -9.79
CA LEU A 149 -2.49 -13.47 -10.20
C LEU A 149 -2.93 -13.41 -11.68
N ILE A 150 -3.50 -12.29 -12.13
CA ILE A 150 -3.86 -12.09 -13.55
C ILE A 150 -2.60 -12.09 -14.43
N ALA A 151 -1.50 -11.49 -13.94
CA ALA A 151 -0.21 -11.42 -14.64
C ALA A 151 0.68 -12.66 -14.41
N ASP A 152 0.15 -13.77 -13.87
CA ASP A 152 0.93 -14.96 -13.56
C ASP A 152 1.47 -15.60 -14.85
N GLY A 153 2.80 -15.57 -15.02
CA GLY A 153 3.46 -16.02 -16.24
C GLY A 153 3.78 -14.92 -17.27
N ASP A 154 3.30 -13.68 -17.06
CA ASP A 154 3.67 -12.51 -17.86
C ASP A 154 4.46 -11.49 -17.00
N ALA A 155 5.78 -11.62 -17.01
CA ALA A 155 6.68 -10.74 -16.26
C ALA A 155 6.57 -9.27 -16.69
N GLY A 156 6.21 -8.99 -17.95
CA GLY A 156 6.02 -7.62 -18.44
C GLY A 156 4.79 -6.98 -17.82
N LEU A 157 3.67 -7.70 -17.80
CA LEU A 157 2.43 -7.23 -17.17
C LEU A 157 2.59 -7.09 -15.65
N MET A 158 3.30 -8.03 -15.01
CA MET A 158 3.61 -7.96 -13.58
C MET A 158 4.44 -6.72 -13.24
N ALA A 159 5.42 -6.38 -14.08
CA ALA A 159 6.23 -5.17 -13.90
C ALA A 159 5.44 -3.86 -14.05
N VAL A 160 4.26 -3.89 -14.68
CA VAL A 160 3.36 -2.73 -14.82
C VAL A 160 2.51 -2.50 -13.55
N CYS A 161 2.27 -3.53 -12.74
CA CYS A 161 1.39 -3.47 -11.57
C CYS A 161 1.76 -2.36 -10.55
N PRO A 162 3.05 -2.16 -10.19
CA PRO A 162 3.45 -1.06 -9.31
C PRO A 162 3.08 0.34 -9.83
N TYR A 163 3.17 0.56 -11.14
CA TYR A 163 2.83 1.84 -11.75
C TYR A 163 1.32 2.06 -11.77
N LEU A 164 0.52 1.01 -11.96
CA LEU A 164 -0.94 1.10 -11.85
C LEU A 164 -1.38 1.44 -10.42
N PHE A 165 -0.72 0.87 -9.41
CA PHE A 165 -0.90 1.28 -8.02
C PHE A 165 -0.55 2.77 -7.84
N GLY A 166 0.54 3.25 -8.44
CA GLY A 166 0.89 4.67 -8.37
C GLY A 166 -0.08 5.58 -9.10
N ILE A 167 -0.58 5.18 -10.27
CA ILE A 167 -1.61 5.92 -11.04
C ILE A 167 -2.90 6.04 -10.21
N ALA A 168 -3.26 5.01 -9.45
CA ALA A 168 -4.44 5.06 -8.60
C ALA A 168 -4.39 6.23 -7.61
N HIS A 169 -3.22 6.66 -7.15
CA HIS A 169 -3.05 7.77 -6.21
C HIS A 169 -3.10 9.15 -6.86
N VAL A 170 -2.95 9.25 -8.19
CA VAL A 170 -3.06 10.52 -8.94
C VAL A 170 -4.42 11.20 -8.73
N HIS A 171 -5.45 10.42 -8.41
CA HIS A 171 -6.79 10.93 -8.12
C HIS A 171 -6.82 11.93 -6.94
N HIS A 172 -5.86 11.90 -6.01
CA HIS A 172 -5.76 12.91 -4.95
C HIS A 172 -5.51 14.32 -5.51
N GLY A 173 -4.84 14.42 -6.67
CA GLY A 173 -4.68 15.69 -7.37
C GLY A 173 -5.99 16.32 -7.78
N TYR A 174 -7.00 15.52 -8.17
CA TYR A 174 -8.34 16.00 -8.47
C TYR A 174 -8.98 16.63 -7.23
N GLN A 175 -8.88 15.99 -6.06
CA GLN A 175 -9.40 16.54 -4.81
C GLN A 175 -8.70 17.88 -4.46
N MET A 176 -7.37 17.94 -4.60
CA MET A 176 -6.62 19.18 -4.33
C MET A 176 -7.01 20.32 -5.26
N TYR A 177 -7.17 20.04 -6.55
CA TYR A 177 -7.47 21.07 -7.54
C TYR A 177 -8.94 21.53 -7.48
N VAL A 178 -9.88 20.59 -7.43
CA VAL A 178 -11.32 20.89 -7.56
C VAL A 178 -11.95 21.27 -6.22
N ILE A 179 -11.57 20.58 -5.14
CA ILE A 179 -12.19 20.76 -3.81
C ILE A 179 -11.40 21.81 -3.02
N ALA A 180 -10.10 21.59 -2.84
CA ALA A 180 -9.26 22.47 -2.02
C ALA A 180 -8.79 23.74 -2.75
N ARG A 181 -8.98 23.82 -4.08
CA ARG A 181 -8.58 24.96 -4.93
C ARG A 181 -7.10 25.33 -4.78
N GLU A 182 -6.26 24.32 -4.60
CA GLU A 182 -4.81 24.50 -4.46
C GLU A 182 -4.18 24.99 -5.78
N PRO A 183 -3.09 25.79 -5.73
CA PRO A 183 -2.40 26.24 -6.93
C PRO A 183 -1.92 25.06 -7.80
N TRP A 184 -2.08 25.17 -9.12
CA TRP A 184 -1.69 24.13 -10.08
C TRP A 184 -0.27 23.57 -9.86
N ALA A 185 0.71 24.45 -9.61
CA ALA A 185 2.09 24.03 -9.39
C ALA A 185 2.23 23.09 -8.17
N ARG A 186 1.46 23.36 -7.10
CA ARG A 186 1.44 22.52 -5.89
C ARG A 186 0.76 21.18 -6.17
N VAL A 187 -0.39 21.20 -6.87
CA VAL A 187 -1.11 19.98 -7.26
C VAL A 187 -0.21 19.08 -8.10
N LEU A 188 0.44 19.63 -9.13
CA LEU A 188 1.33 18.88 -10.01
C LEU A 188 2.51 18.28 -9.22
N ALA A 189 3.17 19.06 -8.37
CA ALA A 189 4.28 18.58 -7.56
C ALA A 189 3.85 17.43 -6.63
N THR A 190 2.70 17.55 -5.97
CA THR A 190 2.16 16.51 -5.10
C THR A 190 1.80 15.24 -5.87
N VAL A 191 1.14 15.36 -7.03
CA VAL A 191 0.76 14.21 -7.86
C VAL A 191 1.99 13.46 -8.39
N VAL A 192 2.98 14.18 -8.92
CA VAL A 192 4.22 13.58 -9.43
C VAL A 192 4.97 12.86 -8.31
N PHE A 193 5.08 13.51 -7.15
CA PHE A 193 5.72 12.90 -5.99
C PHE A 193 4.97 11.67 -5.50
N GLN A 194 3.64 11.74 -5.36
CA GLN A 194 2.82 10.60 -4.95
C GLN A 194 2.94 9.45 -5.93
N PHE A 195 2.83 9.70 -7.23
CA PHE A 195 2.99 8.67 -8.26
C PHE A 195 4.37 7.99 -8.16
N ALA A 196 5.45 8.76 -8.05
CA ALA A 196 6.79 8.22 -7.93
C ALA A 196 6.97 7.40 -6.64
N TYR A 197 6.58 7.96 -5.50
CA TYR A 197 6.71 7.33 -4.19
C TYR A 197 5.92 6.01 -4.10
N THR A 198 4.65 6.04 -4.49
CA THR A 198 3.78 4.86 -4.45
C THR A 198 4.17 3.81 -5.48
N SER A 199 4.70 4.20 -6.64
CA SER A 199 5.27 3.24 -7.60
C SER A 199 6.51 2.54 -7.04
N VAL A 200 7.41 3.28 -6.38
CA VAL A 200 8.60 2.69 -5.73
C VAL A 200 8.19 1.74 -4.59
N PHE A 201 7.25 2.17 -3.75
CA PHE A 201 6.67 1.30 -2.72
C PHE A 201 6.04 0.04 -3.34
N GLY A 202 5.25 0.20 -4.40
CA GLY A 202 4.65 -0.91 -5.15
C GLY A 202 5.69 -1.90 -5.67
N MET A 203 6.84 -1.42 -6.16
CA MET A 203 7.94 -2.28 -6.61
C MET A 203 8.58 -3.07 -5.46
N VAL A 204 8.86 -2.42 -4.33
CA VAL A 204 9.43 -3.09 -3.14
C VAL A 204 8.47 -4.15 -2.62
N VAL A 205 7.19 -3.81 -2.49
CA VAL A 205 6.17 -4.72 -1.98
C VAL A 205 5.91 -5.88 -2.95
N LEU A 206 5.86 -5.63 -4.25
CA LEU A 206 5.77 -6.70 -5.27
C LEU A 206 6.97 -7.65 -5.17
N TRP A 207 8.16 -7.11 -4.99
CA TRP A 207 9.37 -7.93 -4.80
C TRP A 207 9.22 -8.83 -3.56
N PHE A 208 8.78 -8.29 -2.42
CA PHE A 208 8.52 -9.08 -1.21
C PHE A 208 7.42 -10.13 -1.42
N TYR A 209 6.36 -9.80 -2.15
CA TYR A 209 5.28 -10.72 -2.45
C TYR A 209 5.78 -11.95 -3.21
N VAL A 210 6.56 -11.74 -4.27
CA VAL A 210 7.11 -12.82 -5.09
C VAL A 210 8.16 -13.61 -4.29
N TRP A 211 9.11 -12.93 -3.67
CA TRP A 211 10.20 -13.54 -2.90
C TRP A 211 9.69 -14.39 -1.73
N SER A 212 8.64 -13.94 -1.04
CA SER A 212 8.06 -14.65 0.11
C SER A 212 7.22 -15.87 -0.25
N GLY A 213 7.09 -16.21 -1.54
CA GLY A 213 6.24 -17.30 -2.02
C GLY A 213 4.76 -16.93 -2.07
N ARG A 214 4.43 -15.71 -2.51
CA ARG A 214 3.08 -15.14 -2.54
C ARG A 214 2.47 -15.06 -1.16
N ASN A 215 3.17 -14.46 -0.19
CA ASN A 215 2.60 -14.20 1.12
C ASN A 215 2.08 -12.75 1.20
N LEU A 216 0.75 -12.58 1.14
CA LEU A 216 0.12 -11.27 1.12
C LEU A 216 0.38 -10.46 2.40
N TRP A 217 0.58 -11.15 3.53
CA TRP A 217 0.82 -10.48 4.80
C TRP A 217 2.18 -9.80 4.87
N CYS A 218 3.18 -10.26 4.10
CA CYS A 218 4.43 -9.51 3.95
C CYS A 218 4.15 -8.13 3.36
N CYS A 219 3.24 -8.04 2.39
CA CYS A 219 2.86 -6.78 1.77
C CYS A 219 2.04 -5.90 2.72
N VAL A 220 1.05 -6.49 3.40
CA VAL A 220 0.17 -5.77 4.31
C VAL A 220 0.98 -5.14 5.44
N VAL A 221 1.91 -5.86 6.08
CA VAL A 221 2.71 -5.26 7.17
C VAL A 221 3.62 -4.14 6.70
N LEU A 222 4.22 -4.25 5.51
CA LEU A 222 5.00 -3.17 4.91
C LEU A 222 4.12 -1.93 4.71
N HIS A 223 2.93 -2.11 4.17
CA HIS A 223 1.97 -1.03 3.93
C HIS A 223 1.50 -0.39 5.24
N VAL A 224 1.08 -1.17 6.22
CA VAL A 224 0.62 -0.67 7.52
C VAL A 224 1.70 0.19 8.18
N VAL A 225 2.95 -0.26 8.17
CA VAL A 225 4.06 0.51 8.75
C VAL A 225 4.33 1.79 7.96
N CYS A 226 4.26 1.75 6.61
CA CYS A 226 4.37 2.96 5.79
C CYS A 226 3.24 3.96 6.07
N ASN A 227 1.99 3.50 6.22
CA ASN A 227 0.86 4.37 6.56
C ASN A 227 1.01 4.95 7.96
N LEU A 228 1.53 4.17 8.89
CA LEU A 228 1.75 4.58 10.27
C LEU A 228 2.86 5.63 10.39
N LEU A 229 4.02 5.38 9.79
CA LEU A 229 5.21 6.21 9.97
C LEU A 229 5.31 7.34 8.92
N GLY A 230 4.44 7.30 7.90
CA GLY A 230 4.40 8.29 6.84
C GLY A 230 5.70 8.34 6.03
N ILE A 231 6.07 9.51 5.56
CA ILE A 231 7.35 9.74 4.89
C ILE A 231 8.30 10.36 5.92
N PRO A 232 9.56 9.88 6.04
CA PRO A 232 10.53 10.49 6.94
C PRO A 232 10.67 11.99 6.67
N SER A 233 10.49 12.81 7.71
CA SER A 233 10.62 14.27 7.59
C SER A 233 12.07 14.66 7.33
N PHE A 234 12.36 15.29 6.19
CA PHE A 234 13.71 15.85 5.95
C PHE A 234 14.06 17.03 6.88
N GLN A 235 13.07 17.54 7.63
CA GLN A 235 13.23 18.62 8.59
C GLN A 235 13.26 18.06 10.02
N VAL A 236 14.38 18.31 10.70
CA VAL A 236 14.55 17.97 12.11
C VAL A 236 14.19 19.20 12.94
N LEU A 237 12.91 19.31 13.32
CA LEU A 237 12.33 20.50 13.94
C LEU A 237 12.14 20.30 15.45
N GLY A 238 13.20 20.47 16.23
CA GLY A 238 13.11 20.38 17.70
C GLY A 238 14.40 19.98 18.39
N LEU A 239 15.27 19.27 17.67
CA LEU A 239 16.51 18.72 18.24
C LEU A 239 17.61 19.78 18.34
N ARG A 240 17.74 20.37 19.53
CA ARG A 240 18.74 21.42 19.84
C ARG A 240 20.19 20.88 19.83
N LEU A 241 20.38 19.58 19.99
CA LEU A 241 21.71 18.96 20.07
C LEU A 241 22.20 18.50 18.69
N ARG A 242 23.37 19.01 18.26
CA ARG A 242 24.01 18.64 16.98
C ARG A 242 24.15 17.13 16.81
N MET A 243 24.48 16.40 17.88
CA MET A 243 24.66 14.95 17.86
C MET A 243 23.39 14.20 17.46
N VAL A 244 22.22 14.66 17.90
CA VAL A 244 20.94 14.02 17.59
C VAL A 244 20.61 14.15 16.10
N LYS A 245 20.90 15.31 15.50
CA LYS A 245 20.78 15.51 14.05
C LYS A 245 21.71 14.60 13.26
N VAL A 246 22.96 14.43 13.73
CA VAL A 246 23.92 13.51 13.10
C VAL A 246 23.38 12.08 13.15
N VAL A 247 22.91 11.61 14.31
CA VAL A 247 22.32 10.26 14.44
C VAL A 247 21.12 10.10 13.50
N TYR A 248 20.23 11.08 13.44
CA TYR A 248 19.06 11.05 12.56
C TYR A 248 19.44 10.87 11.08
N TYR A 249 20.34 11.69 10.56
CA TYR A 249 20.76 11.59 9.16
C TYR A 249 21.57 10.33 8.87
N VAL A 250 22.36 9.85 9.84
CA VAL A 250 23.05 8.56 9.72
C VAL A 250 22.03 7.42 9.63
N LEU A 251 20.95 7.43 10.42
CA LEU A 251 19.90 6.41 10.36
C LEU A 251 19.17 6.41 9.01
N ILE A 252 18.94 7.57 8.38
CA ILE A 252 18.41 7.64 7.01
C ILE A 252 19.34 6.90 6.03
N VAL A 253 20.64 7.23 6.06
CA VAL A 253 21.63 6.61 5.15
C VAL A 253 21.73 5.11 5.41
N VAL A 254 21.78 4.70 6.69
CA VAL A 254 21.80 3.29 7.08
C VAL A 254 20.56 2.56 6.58
N GLY A 255 19.37 3.13 6.76
CA GLY A 255 18.11 2.55 6.27
C GLY A 255 18.13 2.32 4.76
N ILE A 256 18.53 3.32 3.98
CA ILE A 256 18.61 3.23 2.51
C ILE A 256 19.65 2.20 2.06
N VAL A 257 20.88 2.26 2.61
CA VAL A 257 21.98 1.35 2.25
C VAL A 257 21.63 -0.08 2.64
N HIS A 258 21.10 -0.29 3.85
CA HIS A 258 20.61 -1.58 4.30
C HIS A 258 19.54 -2.10 3.34
N SER A 259 18.50 -1.33 3.03
CA SER A 259 17.42 -1.78 2.16
C SER A 259 17.90 -2.14 0.76
N TYR A 260 18.83 -1.38 0.18
CA TYR A 260 19.43 -1.72 -1.10
C TYR A 260 20.20 -3.05 -1.05
N ILE A 261 21.05 -3.25 -0.04
CA ILE A 261 21.83 -4.48 0.14
C ILE A 261 20.91 -5.67 0.42
N TYR A 262 19.90 -5.47 1.25
CA TYR A 262 18.95 -6.49 1.66
C TYR A 262 18.14 -7.00 0.47
N LEU A 263 17.56 -6.09 -0.33
CA LEU A 263 16.81 -6.45 -1.55
C LEU A 263 17.69 -7.10 -2.63
N LYS A 264 19.00 -6.80 -2.66
CA LYS A 264 19.93 -7.40 -3.62
C LYS A 264 20.34 -8.83 -3.26
N ASN A 265 20.42 -9.15 -1.97
CA ASN A 265 20.97 -10.41 -1.46
C ASN A 265 19.91 -11.46 -1.15
N MET A 266 18.63 -11.10 -1.27
CA MET A 266 17.51 -12.01 -1.09
C MET A 266 17.02 -12.58 -2.42
#